data_AF-A0A015M1V2-F1
#
_entry.id   AF-A0A015M1V2-F1
#
_cell.length_a   1.000
_cell.length_b   1.000
_cell.length_c   1.000
_cell.angle_alpha   90.00
_cell.angle_beta   90.00
_cell.angle_gamma   90.00
#
_symmetry.space_group_name_H-M   'P 1'
#
loop_
_entity.id
_entity.type
_entity.pdbx_description
1 polymer ?
#
loop_
_entity_poly.entity_id
_entity_poly.type
_entity_poly.pdbx_seq_one_letter_code
_entity_poly.pdbx_strand_id
1 'polypeptide(L)'
;MYMKLRQKSFTNSDLIELEILINKFCKEFVTVFSEYSQSQCKIPKLHVLRYYIIPFIKLYGSTNGISTKTYKTLYKKNVKIPYRMTNKKNPHVN
;
A
#
# COMPACT_ATOMS: atom_id res chain seq x y z
N MET A 1 -12.92 -4.08 1.83
CA MET A 1 -11.63 -4.35 1.17
C MET A 1 -10.42 -3.95 2.03
N TYR A 2 -10.21 -2.67 2.33
CA TYR A 2 -9.00 -2.20 3.03
C TYR A 2 -8.72 -2.87 4.39
N MET A 3 -9.75 -3.06 5.22
CA MET A 3 -9.59 -3.73 6.51
C MET A 3 -9.23 -5.22 6.35
N LYS A 4 -9.82 -5.91 5.36
CA LYS A 4 -9.49 -7.31 5.04
C LYS A 4 -8.04 -7.48 4.60
N LEU A 5 -7.52 -6.57 3.76
CA LEU A 5 -6.11 -6.61 3.32
C LEU A 5 -5.10 -6.54 4.48
N ARG A 6 -5.51 -5.98 5.64
CA ARG A 6 -4.69 -5.83 6.84
C ARG A 6 -4.89 -6.94 7.88
N GLN A 7 -5.61 -8.02 7.55
CA GLN A 7 -5.67 -9.18 8.43
C GLN A 7 -4.29 -9.80 8.60
N LYS A 8 -4.03 -10.36 9.80
CA LYS A 8 -2.74 -11.00 10.13
C LYS A 8 -2.60 -12.39 9.50
N SER A 9 -3.71 -13.03 9.20
CA SER A 9 -3.79 -14.36 8.61
C SER A 9 -5.04 -14.44 7.75
N PHE A 10 -5.04 -15.39 6.81
CA PHE A 10 -6.15 -15.62 5.89
C PHE A 10 -6.47 -17.10 5.85
N THR A 11 -7.74 -17.44 6.01
CA THR A 11 -8.26 -18.76 5.64
C THR A 11 -8.53 -18.83 4.13
N ASN A 12 -8.73 -20.02 3.58
CA ASN A 12 -9.13 -20.17 2.17
C ASN A 12 -10.43 -19.41 1.85
N SER A 13 -11.41 -19.44 2.76
CA SER A 13 -12.65 -18.65 2.63
C SER A 13 -12.39 -17.14 2.65
N ASP A 14 -11.48 -16.65 3.51
CA ASP A 14 -11.11 -15.23 3.51
C ASP A 14 -10.48 -14.80 2.19
N LEU A 15 -9.67 -15.66 1.57
CA LEU A 15 -9.06 -15.38 0.26
C LEU A 15 -10.10 -15.30 -0.85
N ILE A 16 -11.09 -16.20 -0.86
CA ILE A 16 -12.19 -16.18 -1.83
C ILE A 16 -13.02 -14.90 -1.65
N GLU A 17 -13.39 -14.57 -0.40
CA GLU A 17 -14.13 -13.34 -0.10
C GLU A 17 -13.34 -12.10 -0.54
N LEU A 18 -12.04 -12.07 -0.26
CA LEU A 18 -11.15 -10.98 -0.64
C LEU A 18 -11.04 -10.83 -2.17
N GLU A 19 -10.94 -11.94 -2.90
CA GLU A 19 -10.89 -11.95 -4.36
C GLU A 19 -12.17 -11.35 -4.96
N ILE A 20 -13.34 -11.74 -4.45
CA ILE A 20 -14.63 -11.18 -4.86
C ILE A 20 -14.68 -9.68 -4.58
N LEU A 21 -14.25 -9.25 -3.39
CA LEU A 21 -14.21 -7.83 -3.01
C LEU A 21 -13.27 -7.01 -3.90
N ILE A 22 -12.08 -7.54 -4.21
CA ILE A 22 -11.10 -6.88 -5.10
C ILE A 22 -11.67 -6.75 -6.51
N ASN A 23 -12.26 -7.83 -7.05
CA ASN A 23 -12.82 -7.82 -8.40
C ASN A 23 -13.99 -6.84 -8.52
N LYS A 24 -14.89 -6.83 -7.54
CA LYS A 24 -15.99 -5.86 -7.46
C LYS A 24 -15.47 -4.43 -7.40
N PHE A 25 -14.53 -4.15 -6.50
CA PHE A 25 -13.92 -2.82 -6.36
C PHE A 25 -13.24 -2.37 -7.66
N CYS A 26 -12.43 -3.22 -8.30
CA CYS A 26 -11.73 -2.85 -9.53
C CYS A 26 -12.70 -2.56 -10.67
N LYS A 27 -13.79 -3.33 -10.78
CA LYS A 27 -14.83 -3.10 -11.78
C LYS A 27 -15.53 -1.76 -11.55
N GLU A 28 -16.02 -1.52 -10.33
CA GLU A 28 -16.68 -0.26 -9.96
C GLU A 28 -15.76 0.95 -10.14
N PHE A 29 -14.49 0.82 -9.74
CA PHE A 29 -13.49 1.88 -9.91
C PHE A 29 -13.31 2.26 -11.38
N VAL A 30 -13.13 1.28 -12.27
CA VAL A 30 -12.99 1.55 -13.70
C VAL A 30 -14.27 2.16 -14.26
N THR A 31 -15.45 1.64 -13.88
CA THR A 31 -16.73 2.18 -14.34
C THR A 31 -16.88 3.66 -13.97
N VAL A 32 -16.57 4.04 -12.73
CA VAL A 32 -16.76 5.42 -12.25
C VAL A 32 -15.70 6.39 -12.79
N PHE A 33 -14.45 5.96 -12.92
CA PHE A 33 -13.33 6.87 -13.22
C PHE A 33 -12.83 6.82 -14.66
N SER A 34 -13.33 5.90 -15.49
CA SER A 34 -12.87 5.73 -16.87
C SER A 34 -13.01 7.00 -17.71
N GLU A 35 -14.12 7.73 -17.58
CA GLU A 35 -14.39 8.98 -18.30
C GLU A 35 -13.42 10.10 -17.94
N TYR A 36 -12.93 10.10 -16.69
CA TYR A 36 -12.01 11.12 -16.19
C TYR A 36 -10.53 10.75 -16.37
N SER A 37 -10.26 9.54 -16.88
CA SER A 37 -8.91 9.00 -17.00
C SER A 37 -8.48 8.91 -18.46
N GLN A 38 -7.52 9.75 -18.87
CA GLN A 38 -6.92 9.67 -20.21
C GLN A 38 -6.36 8.27 -20.55
N SER A 39 -5.88 7.54 -19.55
CA SER A 39 -5.37 6.18 -19.69
C SER A 39 -6.43 5.07 -19.48
N GLN A 40 -7.72 5.41 -19.38
CA GLN A 40 -8.81 4.47 -19.08
C GLN A 40 -8.57 3.63 -17.82
N CYS A 41 -8.08 4.27 -16.76
CA CYS A 41 -7.72 3.65 -15.48
C CYS A 41 -6.70 2.51 -15.58
N LYS A 42 -5.84 2.49 -16.61
CA LYS A 42 -4.67 1.60 -16.71
C LYS A 42 -3.58 2.00 -15.72
N ILE A 43 -3.86 1.83 -14.43
CA ILE A 43 -2.99 2.19 -13.32
C ILE A 43 -2.24 0.93 -12.87
N PRO A 44 -0.89 0.91 -12.89
CA PRO A 44 -0.11 -0.27 -12.49
C PRO A 44 -0.47 -0.81 -11.10
N LYS A 45 -0.77 0.07 -10.15
CA LYS A 45 -1.21 -0.32 -8.80
C LYS A 45 -2.56 -1.04 -8.78
N LEU A 46 -3.49 -0.65 -9.66
CA LEU A 46 -4.80 -1.30 -9.78
C LEU A 46 -4.64 -2.69 -10.39
N HIS A 47 -3.74 -2.84 -11.37
CA HIS A 47 -3.37 -4.13 -11.94
C HIS A 47 -2.74 -5.07 -10.90
N VAL A 48 -1.78 -4.56 -10.11
CA VAL A 48 -1.18 -5.32 -9.00
C VAL A 48 -2.23 -5.75 -7.99
N LEU A 49 -3.13 -4.86 -7.60
CA LEU A 49 -4.22 -5.16 -6.67
C LEU A 49 -5.10 -6.30 -7.18
N ARG A 50 -5.51 -6.25 -8.46
CA ARG A 50 -6.42 -7.24 -9.04
C ARG A 50 -5.79 -8.62 -9.23
N TYR A 51 -4.58 -8.68 -9.76
CA TYR A 51 -4.00 -9.94 -10.23
C TYR A 51 -2.98 -10.56 -9.29
N TYR A 52 -2.28 -9.75 -8.50
CA TYR A 52 -1.10 -10.22 -7.76
C TYR A 52 -1.31 -10.30 -6.24
N ILE A 53 -2.32 -9.65 -5.67
CA ILE A 53 -2.53 -9.66 -4.22
C ILE A 53 -2.89 -11.06 -3.68
N ILE A 54 -3.78 -11.79 -4.33
CA ILE A 54 -4.16 -13.14 -3.87
C ILE A 54 -2.99 -14.12 -3.99
N PRO A 55 -2.28 -14.22 -5.15
CA PRO A 55 -1.06 -15.03 -5.25
C PRO A 55 0.01 -14.64 -4.24
N PHE A 56 0.20 -13.34 -4.01
CA PHE A 56 1.15 -12.82 -3.04
C PHE A 56 0.82 -13.27 -1.62
N ILE A 57 -0.45 -13.20 -1.20
CA ILE A 57 -0.85 -13.64 0.15
C ILE A 57 -0.68 -15.14 0.30
N LYS A 58 -0.95 -15.94 -0.74
CA LYS A 58 -0.73 -17.39 -0.71
C LYS A 58 0.75 -17.75 -0.55
N LEU A 59 1.66 -16.98 -1.15
CA LEU A 59 3.10 -17.25 -1.14
C LEU A 59 3.80 -16.71 0.10
N TYR A 60 3.46 -15.49 0.52
CA TYR A 60 4.18 -14.75 1.56
C TYR A 60 3.37 -14.51 2.84
N GLY A 61 2.10 -14.92 2.88
CA GLY A 61 1.20 -14.67 3.99
C GLY A 61 0.67 -13.24 4.02
N SER A 62 0.52 -12.66 5.22
CA SER A 62 -0.14 -11.36 5.35
C SER A 62 0.63 -10.22 4.68
N THR A 63 -0.08 -9.27 4.09
CA THR A 63 0.53 -8.09 3.46
C THR A 63 1.20 -7.14 4.46
N ASN A 64 0.88 -7.26 5.76
CA ASN A 64 1.36 -6.36 6.80
C ASN A 64 2.88 -6.46 7.04
N GLY A 65 3.47 -7.64 6.81
CA GLY A 65 4.91 -7.89 7.02
C GLY A 65 5.81 -7.11 6.05
N ILE A 66 5.27 -6.70 4.90
CA ILE A 66 6.04 -6.11 3.79
C ILE A 66 5.77 -4.60 3.67
N SER A 67 5.01 -4.01 4.61
CA SER A 67 4.74 -2.58 4.57
C SER A 67 6.03 -1.76 4.79
N THR A 68 6.19 -0.69 4.00
CA THR A 68 7.29 0.29 4.20
C THR A 68 7.15 1.09 5.50
N LYS A 69 6.16 0.80 6.35
CA LYS A 69 5.91 1.49 7.63
C LYS A 69 7.12 1.37 8.55
N THR A 70 7.71 0.18 8.64
CA THR A 70 8.89 -0.08 9.47
C THR A 70 10.09 0.69 8.94
N TYR A 71 10.36 0.58 7.63
CA TYR A 71 11.42 1.34 6.97
C TYR A 71 11.27 2.85 7.16
N LYS A 72 10.07 3.41 6.91
CA LYS A 72 9.81 4.85 7.07
C LYS A 72 10.03 5.31 8.51
N THR A 73 9.64 4.51 9.49
CA THR A 73 9.84 4.82 10.91
C THR A 73 11.32 4.84 11.26
N LEU A 74 12.07 3.82 10.83
CA LEU A 74 13.52 3.73 11.05
C LEU A 74 14.26 4.87 10.34
N TYR A 75 13.98 5.12 9.07
CA TYR A 75 14.56 6.22 8.30
C TYR A 75 14.29 7.57 8.95
N LYS A 76 13.06 7.79 9.44
CA LYS A 76 12.72 9.02 10.16
C LYS A 76 13.56 9.17 11.43
N LYS A 77 13.66 8.11 12.24
CA LYS A 77 14.39 8.12 13.52
C LYS A 77 15.89 8.29 13.34
N ASN A 78 16.48 7.54 12.42
CA ASN A 78 17.93 7.39 12.33
C ASN A 78 18.59 8.32 11.30
N VAL A 79 17.84 8.84 10.33
CA VAL A 79 18.38 9.72 9.28
C VAL A 79 17.79 11.11 9.39
N LYS A 80 16.47 11.25 9.27
CA LYS A 80 15.84 12.59 9.22
C LYS A 80 15.99 13.39 10.51
N ILE A 81 15.82 12.77 11.68
CA ILE A 81 15.93 13.47 12.96
C ILE A 81 17.36 13.95 13.21
N PRO A 82 18.40 13.10 13.13
CA PRO A 82 19.80 13.53 13.26
C PRO A 82 20.18 14.63 12.27
N TYR A 83 19.87 14.44 10.99
CA TYR A 83 20.18 15.44 9.95
C TYR A 83 19.55 16.82 10.24
N ARG A 84 18.30 16.85 10.73
CA ARG A 84 17.64 18.10 11.11
C ARG A 84 18.27 18.75 12.34
N MET A 85 18.79 17.96 13.28
CA MET A 85 19.47 18.48 14.47
C MET A 85 20.82 19.10 14.09
N THR A 86 21.60 18.46 13.22
CA THR A 86 22.93 18.94 12.81
C THR A 86 22.87 20.14 11.86
N ASN A 87 21.83 20.21 11.01
CA ASN A 87 21.72 21.25 9.97
C ASN A 87 20.81 22.41 10.36
N LYS A 88 20.37 22.51 11.62
CA LYS A 88 19.82 23.76 12.13
C LYS A 88 20.94 24.78 12.16
N LYS A 89 20.92 25.74 11.23
CA LYS A 89 21.76 26.94 11.34
C LYS A 89 21.39 27.63 12.66
N ASN A 90 22.35 27.77 13.57
CA ASN A 90 22.18 28.62 14.74
C ASN A 90 22.03 30.07 14.24
N PRO A 91 20.89 30.75 14.44
CA PRO A 91 20.74 32.15 14.05
C PRO A 91 21.56 33.12 14.94
N HIS A 92 22.31 32.59 15.91
CA HIS A 92 23.16 33.34 16.84
C HIS A 92 24.62 32.88 16.73
N VAL A 93 25.22 33.08 15.56
CA VAL A 93 26.68 33.21 15.43
C VAL A 93 26.91 34.38 14.48
N ASN A 94 26.89 35.58 15.05
CA ASN A 94 27.47 36.82 14.53
C ASN A 94 28.10 37.51 15.74
#